data_AF-A0AAN9VS92-F1
#
_entry.id   AF-A0AAN9VS92-F1
#
_cell.length_a   1.000
_cell.length_b   1.000
_cell.length_c   1.000
_cell.angle_alpha   90.00
_cell.angle_beta   90.00
_cell.angle_gamma   90.00
#
_symmetry.space_group_name_H-M   'P 1'
#
loop_
_entity.id
_entity.type
_entity.pdbx_description
1 polymer ?
#
loop_
_entity_poly.entity_id
_entity_poly.type
_entity_poly.pdbx_seq_one_letter_code
_entity_poly.pdbx_strand_id
1 'polypeptide(L)'
;MVKINYKLLPIKAHFFFFMAALGPILHQLNVFGKQLGVSEIVIGSINSLLPLLFLVAKPAFGIVVDYFQEQRKLIFILLVCFTNIFYILMYFIPQPTVPVLNYYEITQVPPELCGETEIVASSYCGEARRTLCKWNCTDGFRSNISSMILFQANSENETGNLQLCAASNENFSFASNISCDAVCVLDDAAANCLYGTPIFWSFVILMSLGTIGFNVANSISDAICFDVLGDGAEMGYGMQRVWGTIGFGVSALVSGYAVDKWSSDSVIKDYTPAFIIILLFGAFDFYCCTILKLPRLPRSENIFKDLGKLMKYRHVSVFIVFCVLAGIVDSFIIYYLFWYLENLAQLTGDMDNIKFLEGLIIAAETLVGEVIFFMLSGKILKLIGYGHSLTLCFIAYAVRLGLISVISNPWWFLAVELFMQGPTYAMCYTTIVVYASAVSPPGTSATMQGIVAGMDDGFGYAVGSLLGSFILKWLGGSNAFKVFAGIALACGVSHYLIYEFYLKNIASPTSQPEEADYKSPMEAVKATIVANSDNDHLADEKVS
;
A
#
# COMPACT_ATOMS: atom_id res chain seq x y z
N MET A 1 -28.69 -18.58 -14.60
CA MET A 1 -27.65 -19.32 -13.85
C MET A 1 -26.30 -18.70 -14.15
N VAL A 2 -25.61 -18.16 -13.15
CA VAL A 2 -24.23 -17.69 -13.28
C VAL A 2 -23.36 -18.93 -13.49
N LYS A 3 -22.83 -19.14 -14.71
CA LYS A 3 -21.87 -20.23 -14.97
C LYS A 3 -20.53 -19.84 -14.34
N ILE A 4 -20.11 -20.57 -13.31
CA ILE A 4 -18.81 -20.36 -12.65
C ILE A 4 -17.71 -20.83 -13.60
N ASN A 5 -16.77 -19.94 -13.92
CA ASN A 5 -15.59 -20.30 -14.71
C ASN A 5 -14.52 -20.89 -13.79
N TYR A 6 -14.47 -22.22 -13.69
CA TYR A 6 -13.51 -22.95 -12.85
C TYR A 6 -12.04 -22.75 -13.25
N LYS A 7 -11.75 -22.30 -14.48
CA LYS A 7 -10.37 -21.97 -14.91
C LYS A 7 -9.85 -20.70 -14.22
N LEU A 8 -10.72 -19.70 -14.05
CA LEU A 8 -10.37 -18.39 -13.46
C LEU A 8 -10.59 -18.35 -11.95
N LEU A 9 -11.22 -19.37 -11.37
CA LEU A 9 -11.51 -19.41 -9.93
C LEU A 9 -10.23 -19.37 -9.07
N PRO A 10 -9.16 -20.12 -9.37
CA PRO A 10 -7.95 -20.10 -8.54
C PRO A 10 -7.26 -18.73 -8.51
N ILE A 11 -7.23 -17.99 -9.63
CA ILE A 11 -6.60 -16.66 -9.67
C ILE A 11 -7.45 -15.62 -8.92
N LYS A 12 -8.78 -15.72 -8.97
CA LYS A 12 -9.67 -14.88 -8.13
C LYS A 12 -9.48 -15.15 -6.65
N ALA A 13 -9.39 -16.44 -6.28
CA ALA A 13 -9.16 -16.86 -4.91
C ALA A 13 -7.80 -16.38 -4.40
N HIS A 14 -6.75 -16.48 -5.23
CA HIS A 14 -5.44 -15.88 -4.96
C HIS A 14 -5.55 -14.39 -4.65
N PHE A 15 -6.13 -13.58 -5.55
CA PHE A 15 -6.28 -12.15 -5.31
C PHE A 15 -7.04 -11.86 -4.00
N PHE A 16 -8.13 -12.58 -3.75
CA PHE A 16 -8.90 -12.43 -2.51
C PHE A 16 -8.06 -12.74 -1.27
N PHE A 17 -7.46 -13.93 -1.19
CA PHE A 17 -6.76 -14.36 0.02
C PHE A 17 -5.43 -13.64 0.23
N PHE A 18 -4.68 -13.38 -0.83
CA PHE A 18 -3.44 -12.61 -0.78
C PHE A 18 -3.68 -11.20 -0.22
N MET A 19 -4.69 -10.49 -0.74
CA MET A 19 -5.02 -9.14 -0.27
C MET A 19 -5.73 -9.16 1.09
N ALA A 20 -6.56 -10.18 1.36
CA ALA A 20 -7.19 -10.36 2.65
C ALA A 20 -6.17 -10.62 3.77
N ALA A 21 -5.10 -11.37 3.48
CA ALA A 21 -4.01 -11.54 4.43
C ALA A 21 -3.38 -10.19 4.79
N LEU A 22 -3.24 -9.25 3.84
CA LEU A 22 -2.49 -8.01 4.07
C LEU A 22 -3.34 -6.82 4.55
N GLY A 23 -4.66 -6.85 4.33
CA GLY A 23 -5.61 -5.84 4.80
C GLY A 23 -5.48 -5.45 6.28
N PRO A 24 -5.33 -6.40 7.23
CA PRO A 24 -5.15 -6.14 8.65
C PRO A 24 -3.93 -5.28 8.96
N ILE A 25 -2.78 -5.56 8.32
CA ILE A 25 -1.50 -4.96 8.71
C ILE A 25 -1.20 -3.69 7.93
N LEU A 26 -1.43 -3.61 6.61
CA LEU A 26 -0.85 -2.54 5.80
C LEU A 26 -1.22 -1.12 6.27
N HIS A 27 -2.47 -0.93 6.72
CA HIS A 27 -2.92 0.35 7.29
C HIS A 27 -2.48 0.54 8.75
N GLN A 28 -2.41 -0.55 9.51
CA GLN A 28 -2.08 -0.52 10.94
C GLN A 28 -0.57 -0.44 11.20
N LEU A 29 0.27 -0.71 10.19
CA LEU A 29 1.71 -0.85 10.35
C LEU A 29 2.38 0.44 10.86
N ASN A 30 1.91 1.61 10.41
CA ASN A 30 2.35 2.90 10.92
C ASN A 30 1.95 3.10 12.39
N VAL A 31 0.74 2.67 12.76
CA VAL A 31 0.22 2.74 14.14
C VAL A 31 0.96 1.76 15.06
N PHE A 32 1.26 0.56 14.55
CA PHE A 32 2.06 -0.46 15.22
C PHE A 32 3.49 0.05 15.49
N GLY A 33 4.13 0.68 14.50
CA GLY A 33 5.43 1.35 14.69
C GLY A 33 5.37 2.47 15.72
N LYS A 34 4.30 3.27 15.71
CA LYS A 34 4.06 4.33 16.71
C LYS A 34 3.87 3.76 18.11
N GLN A 35 3.17 2.63 18.26
CA GLN A 35 3.02 1.92 19.54
C GLN A 35 4.35 1.38 20.08
N LEU A 36 5.26 0.93 19.20
CA LEU A 36 6.64 0.57 19.57
C LEU A 36 7.49 1.78 20.02
N GLY A 37 7.01 2.99 19.76
CA GLY A 37 7.66 4.26 20.09
C GLY A 37 8.55 4.83 18.99
N VAL A 38 8.40 4.34 17.76
CA VAL A 38 9.09 4.93 16.61
C VAL A 38 8.47 6.30 16.32
N SER A 39 9.31 7.33 16.21
CA SER A 39 8.86 8.69 15.87
C SER A 39 8.20 8.72 14.50
N GLU A 40 7.17 9.56 14.35
CA GLU A 40 6.45 9.80 13.09
C GLU A 40 7.40 10.22 11.96
N ILE A 41 8.44 10.99 12.27
CA ILE A 41 9.46 11.43 11.31
C ILE A 41 10.25 10.24 10.76
N VAL A 42 10.56 9.26 11.62
CA VAL A 42 11.33 8.07 11.22
C VAL A 42 10.46 7.12 10.40
N ILE A 43 9.22 6.87 10.81
CA ILE A 43 8.25 6.08 10.03
C ILE A 43 8.05 6.72 8.64
N GLY A 44 7.85 8.04 8.59
CA GLY A 44 7.73 8.79 7.33
C GLY A 44 8.99 8.69 6.45
N SER A 45 10.18 8.70 7.06
CA SER A 45 11.45 8.53 6.34
C SER A 45 11.60 7.13 5.74
N ILE A 46 11.24 6.09 6.50
CA ILE A 46 11.22 4.70 6.00
C ILE A 46 10.26 4.58 4.82
N ASN A 47 9.03 5.08 4.97
CA ASN A 47 8.01 5.04 3.92
C ASN A 47 8.39 5.86 2.67
N SER A 48 9.27 6.86 2.80
CA SER A 48 9.79 7.63 1.65
C SER A 48 10.94 6.90 0.92
N LEU A 49 11.75 6.12 1.65
CA LEU A 49 12.90 5.39 1.08
C LEU A 49 12.47 4.04 0.47
N LEU A 50 11.49 3.39 1.07
CA LEU A 50 11.03 2.05 0.71
C LEU A 50 10.56 1.93 -0.76
N PRO A 51 9.87 2.93 -1.35
CA PRO A 51 9.55 2.94 -2.77
C PRO A 51 10.73 2.86 -3.73
N LEU A 52 11.88 3.42 -3.35
CA LEU A 52 13.11 3.31 -4.15
C LEU A 52 13.67 1.88 -4.14
N LEU A 53 13.46 1.12 -3.06
CA LEU A 53 13.91 -0.27 -2.98
C LEU A 53 13.04 -1.17 -3.87
N PHE A 54 11.71 -1.02 -3.82
CA PHE A 54 10.84 -1.85 -4.65
C PHE A 54 10.75 -1.38 -6.11
N LEU A 55 11.13 -0.13 -6.43
CA LEU A 55 11.42 0.31 -7.81
C LEU A 55 12.43 -0.62 -8.50
N VAL A 56 13.48 -1.04 -7.78
CA VAL A 56 14.52 -1.94 -8.31
C VAL A 56 14.09 -3.41 -8.18
N ALA A 57 13.43 -3.78 -7.08
CA ALA A 57 13.03 -5.16 -6.84
C ALA A 57 11.98 -5.66 -7.84
N LYS A 58 10.98 -4.84 -8.22
CA LYS A 58 9.89 -5.24 -9.12
C LYS A 58 10.43 -5.72 -10.50
N PRO A 59 11.23 -4.95 -11.27
CA PRO A 59 11.83 -5.42 -12.50
C PRO A 59 12.78 -6.61 -12.31
N ALA A 60 13.58 -6.61 -11.23
CA ALA A 60 14.56 -7.67 -10.99
C ALA A 60 13.88 -9.03 -10.81
N PHE A 61 12.84 -9.10 -9.98
CA PHE A 61 12.06 -10.33 -9.80
C PHE A 61 11.22 -10.66 -11.03
N GLY A 62 10.74 -9.66 -11.78
CA GLY A 62 10.12 -9.86 -13.09
C GLY A 62 11.05 -10.59 -14.07
N ILE A 63 12.31 -10.19 -14.16
CA ILE A 63 13.34 -10.84 -14.99
C ILE A 63 13.58 -12.28 -14.52
N VAL A 64 13.70 -12.50 -13.21
CA VAL A 64 13.90 -13.85 -12.64
C VAL A 64 12.73 -14.76 -13.01
N VAL A 65 11.50 -14.27 -12.87
CA VAL A 65 10.28 -15.00 -13.22
C VAL A 65 10.21 -15.30 -14.72
N ASP A 66 10.56 -14.33 -15.57
CA ASP A 66 10.50 -14.48 -17.02
C ASP A 66 11.65 -15.35 -17.57
N TYR A 67 12.81 -15.37 -16.90
CA TYR A 67 13.95 -16.18 -17.27
C TYR A 67 13.76 -17.67 -16.87
N PHE A 68 13.25 -17.93 -15.66
CA PHE A 68 13.05 -19.27 -15.12
C PHE A 68 11.61 -19.79 -15.33
N GLN A 69 11.15 -19.83 -16.59
CA GLN A 69 9.76 -20.20 -16.95
C GLN A 69 9.32 -21.57 -16.40
N GLU A 70 10.18 -22.59 -16.42
CA GLU A 70 9.85 -23.94 -15.90
C GLU A 70 9.61 -23.95 -14.38
N GLN A 71 10.26 -23.04 -13.64
CA GLN A 71 10.17 -22.92 -12.19
C GLN A 71 9.29 -21.73 -11.76
N ARG A 72 8.63 -21.06 -12.70
CA ARG A 72 7.85 -19.84 -12.48
C ARG A 72 6.81 -19.98 -11.37
N LYS A 73 6.08 -21.10 -11.36
CA LYS A 73 5.11 -21.42 -10.30
C LYS A 73 5.76 -21.46 -8.92
N LEU A 74 6.91 -22.11 -8.83
CA LEU A 74 7.65 -22.25 -7.58
C LEU A 74 8.15 -20.90 -7.09
N ILE A 75 8.73 -20.08 -7.97
CA ILE A 75 9.20 -18.73 -7.64
C ILE A 75 8.06 -17.87 -7.11
N PHE A 76 6.90 -17.91 -7.77
CA PHE A 76 5.72 -17.19 -7.33
C PHE A 76 5.24 -17.63 -5.93
N ILE A 77 5.11 -18.94 -5.70
CA ILE A 77 4.73 -19.48 -4.38
C ILE A 77 5.75 -19.07 -3.30
N LEU A 78 7.05 -19.17 -3.59
CA LEU A 78 8.10 -18.78 -2.65
C LEU A 78 8.02 -17.30 -2.29
N LEU A 79 7.71 -16.44 -3.26
CA LEU A 79 7.56 -15.00 -3.04
C LEU A 79 6.34 -14.65 -2.17
N VAL A 80 5.20 -15.32 -2.40
CA VAL A 80 4.00 -15.18 -1.57
C VAL A 80 4.26 -15.67 -0.15
N CYS A 81 4.90 -16.83 0.01
CA CYS A 81 5.30 -17.35 1.33
C CYS A 81 6.28 -16.41 2.03
N PHE A 82 7.30 -15.92 1.32
CA PHE A 82 8.26 -14.96 1.84
C PHE A 82 7.54 -13.76 2.43
N THR A 83 6.65 -13.13 1.64
CA THR A 83 5.87 -11.96 2.08
C THR A 83 5.08 -12.24 3.36
N ASN A 84 4.33 -13.34 3.41
CA ASN A 84 3.53 -13.70 4.59
C ASN A 84 4.41 -14.00 5.82
N ILE A 85 5.53 -14.70 5.65
CA ILE A 85 6.46 -15.03 6.74
C ILE A 85 7.00 -13.75 7.37
N PHE A 86 7.44 -12.76 6.58
CA PHE A 86 7.98 -11.51 7.14
C PHE A 86 6.96 -10.73 7.95
N TYR A 87 5.70 -10.67 7.49
CA TYR A 87 4.63 -10.04 8.27
C TYR A 87 4.26 -10.85 9.53
N ILE A 88 4.21 -12.18 9.46
CA ILE A 88 3.94 -13.02 10.64
C ILE A 88 5.08 -12.90 11.67
N LEU A 89 6.34 -12.82 11.22
CA LEU A 89 7.49 -12.67 12.12
C LEU A 89 7.44 -11.38 12.93
N MET A 90 6.71 -10.35 12.47
CA MET A 90 6.51 -9.13 13.25
C MET A 90 5.75 -9.37 14.56
N TYR A 91 4.95 -10.42 14.66
CA TYR A 91 4.27 -10.81 15.91
C TYR A 91 5.25 -11.07 17.05
N PHE A 92 6.45 -11.60 16.75
CA PHE A 92 7.46 -11.92 17.76
C PHE A 92 8.26 -10.70 18.22
N ILE A 93 8.00 -9.51 17.67
CA ILE A 93 8.62 -8.28 18.15
C ILE A 93 8.01 -7.96 19.53
N PRO A 94 8.83 -7.93 20.60
CA PRO A 94 8.32 -7.65 21.93
C PRO A 94 7.72 -6.25 21.99
N GLN A 95 6.49 -6.16 22.47
CA GLN A 95 5.81 -4.89 22.70
C GLN A 95 6.42 -4.18 23.91
N PRO A 96 6.57 -2.85 23.89
CA PRO A 96 6.99 -2.11 25.07
C PRO A 96 5.97 -2.27 26.20
N THR A 97 6.44 -2.52 27.42
CA THR A 97 5.59 -2.65 28.62
C THR A 97 4.96 -1.33 29.05
N VAL A 98 5.59 -0.21 28.70
CA VAL A 98 5.10 1.14 28.99
C VAL A 98 4.56 1.75 27.69
N PRO A 99 3.27 2.16 27.64
CA PRO A 99 2.69 2.79 26.45
C PRO A 99 3.42 4.09 26.11
N VAL A 100 3.84 4.26 24.86
CA VAL A 100 4.64 5.43 24.44
C VAL A 100 3.79 6.69 24.23
N LEU A 101 2.49 6.52 23.96
CA LEU A 101 1.58 7.63 23.69
C LEU A 101 0.26 7.41 24.41
N ASN A 102 0.22 7.79 25.69
CA ASN A 102 -1.06 8.14 26.31
C ASN A 102 -0.93 9.43 27.08
N TYR A 103 -1.93 10.27 26.87
CA TYR A 103 -2.26 11.36 27.78
C TYR A 103 -2.76 10.69 29.06
N TYR A 104 -1.95 10.70 30.11
CA TYR A 104 -2.39 10.19 31.41
C TYR A 104 -3.03 11.34 32.17
N GLU A 105 -4.34 11.32 32.37
CA GLU A 105 -4.98 12.20 33.36
C GLU A 105 -4.60 11.74 34.76
N ILE A 106 -3.62 12.40 35.34
CA ILE A 106 -3.18 12.14 36.71
C ILE A 106 -3.88 13.13 37.63
N THR A 107 -4.69 12.63 38.54
CA THR A 107 -5.45 13.45 39.50
C THR A 107 -4.77 13.59 40.88
N GLN A 108 -3.61 12.95 41.10
CA GLN A 108 -2.90 12.98 42.38
C GLN A 108 -1.57 13.73 42.29
N VAL A 109 -1.46 14.81 43.07
CA VAL A 109 -0.31 15.73 43.21
C VAL A 109 -0.07 15.92 44.71
N PRO A 110 1.18 15.99 45.21
CA PRO A 110 2.44 16.13 44.47
C PRO A 110 3.15 14.82 44.09
N PRO A 111 3.91 14.80 42.98
CA PRO A 111 4.79 13.68 42.63
C PRO A 111 5.99 13.58 43.59
N GLU A 112 6.38 12.36 43.97
CA GLU A 112 7.53 12.10 44.85
C GLU A 112 8.88 12.27 44.12
N LEU A 113 9.98 12.41 44.88
CA LEU A 113 11.34 12.50 44.31
C LEU A 113 11.80 11.10 43.87
N CYS A 114 12.33 10.96 42.65
CA CYS A 114 12.81 9.66 42.17
C CYS A 114 14.02 9.16 42.96
N GLY A 115 14.14 7.85 43.16
CA GLY A 115 15.34 7.22 43.68
C GLY A 115 16.51 7.27 42.68
N GLU A 116 17.77 7.25 43.17
CA GLU A 116 18.97 7.26 42.30
C GLU A 116 18.98 6.10 41.28
N THR A 117 18.42 4.94 41.64
CA THR A 117 18.30 3.77 40.75
C THR A 117 17.33 3.99 39.59
N GLU A 118 16.24 4.73 39.80
CA GLU A 118 15.24 5.06 38.77
C GLU A 118 15.79 6.10 37.81
N ILE A 119 16.54 7.08 38.34
CA ILE A 119 17.26 8.09 37.55
C ILE A 119 18.30 7.42 36.63
N VAL A 120 19.08 6.46 37.17
CA VAL A 120 20.05 5.69 36.38
C VAL A 120 19.36 4.76 35.39
N ALA A 121 18.26 4.09 35.76
CA ALA A 121 17.48 3.26 34.83
C ALA A 121 16.92 4.06 33.64
N SER A 122 16.52 5.32 33.87
CA SER A 122 16.09 6.25 32.81
C SER A 122 17.21 6.68 31.85
N SER A 123 18.47 6.59 32.29
CA SER A 123 19.65 6.93 31.49
C SER A 123 20.14 5.78 30.60
N TYR A 124 19.88 4.52 31.01
CA TYR A 124 20.18 3.31 30.26
C TYR A 124 18.96 2.69 29.58
N CYS A 125 17.83 3.40 29.56
CA CYS A 125 16.60 2.97 28.89
C CYS A 125 16.07 1.61 29.37
N GLY A 126 15.98 1.47 30.71
CA GLY A 126 15.32 0.37 31.41
C GLY A 126 13.82 0.62 31.66
N GLU A 127 13.31 0.14 32.80
CA GLU A 127 11.88 0.20 33.18
C GLU A 127 11.35 1.62 33.48
N ALA A 128 12.26 2.60 33.62
CA ALA A 128 11.94 4.01 33.85
C ALA A 128 12.20 4.84 32.58
N ARG A 129 11.29 5.72 32.20
CA ARG A 129 11.44 6.59 31.02
C ARG A 129 11.21 8.06 31.34
N ARG A 130 11.96 8.95 30.68
CA ARG A 130 11.74 10.40 30.78
C ARG A 130 10.52 10.83 29.98
N THR A 131 9.70 11.67 30.60
CA THR A 131 8.44 12.19 30.06
C THR A 131 8.36 13.70 30.30
N LEU A 132 7.86 14.45 29.32
CA LEU A 132 7.50 15.85 29.40
C LEU A 132 6.02 15.94 29.78
N CYS A 133 5.73 16.45 30.98
CA CYS A 133 4.38 16.64 31.47
C CYS A 133 3.95 18.11 31.34
N LYS A 134 2.78 18.33 30.75
CA LYS A 134 2.06 19.59 30.72
C LYS A 134 0.94 19.54 31.74
N TRP A 135 0.94 20.49 32.67
CA TRP A 135 -0.05 20.54 33.75
C TRP A 135 -1.14 21.57 33.42
N ASN A 136 -2.40 21.21 33.67
CA ASN A 136 -3.55 22.09 33.59
C ASN A 136 -4.19 22.16 34.98
N CYS A 137 -3.95 23.26 35.69
CA CYS A 137 -4.42 23.47 37.06
C CYS A 137 -5.47 24.59 37.09
N THR A 138 -6.45 24.47 37.99
CA THR A 138 -7.62 25.36 38.08
C THR A 138 -7.31 26.83 38.41
N ASP A 139 -6.13 27.14 38.98
CA ASP A 139 -5.81 28.48 39.50
C ASP A 139 -4.93 29.37 38.58
N GLY A 140 -4.88 29.11 37.28
CA GLY A 140 -4.15 29.98 36.34
C GLY A 140 -2.63 30.04 36.57
N PHE A 141 -2.09 29.10 37.35
CA PHE A 141 -0.65 28.88 37.44
C PHE A 141 -0.15 28.51 36.04
N ARG A 142 0.85 29.26 35.54
CA ARG A 142 1.41 29.03 34.20
C ARG A 142 1.78 27.56 34.05
N SER A 143 1.33 26.98 32.93
CA SER A 143 1.70 25.66 32.44
C SER A 143 3.21 25.54 32.28
N ASN A 144 3.93 25.24 33.36
CA ASN A 144 5.34 24.91 33.27
C ASN A 144 5.43 23.47 32.77
N ILE A 145 6.07 23.29 31.62
CA ILE A 145 6.44 21.96 31.11
C ILE A 145 7.52 21.43 32.06
N SER A 146 7.25 20.30 32.71
CA SER A 146 8.23 19.66 33.59
C SER A 146 8.69 18.33 33.02
N SER A 147 9.99 18.07 33.11
CA SER A 147 10.53 16.74 32.83
C SER A 147 10.36 15.86 34.06
N MET A 148 9.57 14.80 33.92
CA MET A 148 9.26 13.80 34.94
C MET A 148 9.77 12.43 34.49
N ILE A 149 10.06 11.54 35.43
CA ILE A 149 10.36 10.13 35.12
C ILE A 149 9.12 9.31 35.44
N LEU A 150 8.70 8.51 34.47
CA LEU A 150 7.58 7.59 34.54
C LEU A 150 8.13 6.17 34.72
N PHE A 151 7.63 5.43 35.70
CA PHE A 151 7.98 4.03 35.92
C PHE A 151 6.75 3.20 36.30
N GLN A 152 6.82 1.90 36.02
CA GLN A 152 5.78 0.94 36.40
C GLN A 152 6.10 0.36 37.77
N ALA A 153 5.23 0.58 38.75
CA ALA A 153 5.41 0.00 40.07
C ALA A 153 5.16 -1.52 40.01
N ASN A 154 6.16 -2.33 40.40
CA ASN A 154 5.99 -3.76 40.61
C ASN A 154 5.14 -3.98 41.88
N SER A 155 3.83 -4.07 41.71
CA SER A 155 2.92 -4.62 42.73
C SER A 155 2.30 -5.88 42.16
N GLU A 156 2.44 -7.00 42.87
CA GLU A 156 1.92 -8.33 42.53
C GLU A 156 0.38 -8.41 42.47
N ASN A 157 -0.34 -7.28 42.44
CA ASN A 157 -1.78 -7.21 42.23
C ASN A 157 -2.10 -6.44 40.95
N GLU A 158 -2.96 -7.06 40.13
CA GLU A 158 -3.47 -6.62 38.85
C GLU A 158 -4.16 -5.24 38.90
N THR A 159 -3.36 -4.18 38.85
CA THR A 159 -3.62 -2.91 38.17
C THR A 159 -2.28 -2.18 38.12
N GLY A 160 -1.64 -2.14 36.96
CA GLY A 160 -0.36 -1.44 36.78
C GLY A 160 -0.51 0.06 36.95
N ASN A 161 -0.47 0.54 38.19
CA ASN A 161 -0.43 1.97 38.48
C ASN A 161 0.93 2.52 38.02
N LEU A 162 0.90 3.35 36.97
CA LEU A 162 2.06 4.13 36.56
C LEU A 162 2.32 5.20 37.61
N GLN A 163 3.54 5.25 38.14
CA GLN A 163 3.97 6.28 39.09
C GLN A 163 4.88 7.29 38.38
N LEU A 164 4.68 8.56 38.71
CA LEU A 164 5.50 9.67 38.25
C LEU A 164 6.36 10.18 39.39
N CYS A 165 7.64 10.39 39.12
CA CYS A 165 8.56 10.99 40.05
C CYS A 165 9.37 12.11 39.38
N ALA A 166 9.79 13.10 40.17
CA ALA A 166 10.61 14.21 39.70
C ALA A 166 12.11 13.86 39.77
N ALA A 167 12.84 14.09 38.68
CA ALA A 167 14.28 13.78 38.57
C ALA A 167 15.21 14.83 39.23
N SER A 168 14.68 16.01 39.57
CA SER A 168 15.44 17.12 40.16
C SER A 168 14.61 17.88 41.19
N ASN A 169 15.28 18.55 42.14
CA ASN A 169 14.70 19.53 43.07
C ASN A 169 14.28 20.81 42.32
N GLU A 170 13.45 20.71 41.28
CA GLU A 170 12.67 21.88 40.90
C GLU A 170 11.63 22.10 42.00
N ASN A 171 11.60 23.30 42.57
CA ASN A 171 10.68 23.67 43.62
C ASN A 171 9.23 23.68 43.07
N PHE A 172 8.62 22.49 42.95
CA PHE A 172 7.20 22.33 42.74
C PHE A 172 6.46 22.78 43.99
N SER A 173 6.26 24.09 44.11
CA SER A 173 5.42 24.70 45.14
C SER A 173 3.95 24.52 44.76
N PHE A 174 3.47 23.28 44.79
CA PHE A 174 2.03 23.02 44.76
C PHE A 174 1.45 23.47 46.10
N ALA A 175 0.55 24.45 46.07
CA ALA A 175 -0.26 24.76 47.24
C ALA A 175 -1.14 23.54 47.56
N SER A 176 -1.27 23.19 48.84
CA SER A 176 -2.12 22.09 49.28
C SER A 176 -3.57 22.32 48.84
N ASN A 177 -4.20 21.31 48.22
CA ASN A 177 -5.57 21.25 47.65
C ASN A 177 -5.79 21.68 46.18
N ILE A 178 -4.80 21.61 45.29
CA ILE A 178 -5.02 21.82 43.85
C ILE A 178 -5.18 20.47 43.12
N SER A 179 -6.31 20.28 42.44
CA SER A 179 -6.47 19.24 41.42
C SER A 179 -5.90 19.76 40.10
N CYS A 180 -4.86 19.11 39.60
CA CYS A 180 -4.29 19.40 38.29
C CYS A 180 -4.48 18.18 37.40
N ASP A 181 -4.90 18.38 36.16
CA ASP A 181 -4.82 17.35 35.14
C ASP A 181 -3.46 17.48 34.45
N ALA A 182 -2.66 16.42 34.54
CA ALA A 182 -1.40 16.34 33.81
C ALA A 182 -1.63 15.70 32.43
N VAL A 183 -0.81 16.09 31.46
CA VAL A 183 -0.69 15.46 30.15
C VAL A 183 0.79 15.19 29.93
N CYS A 184 1.20 13.93 30.01
CA CYS A 184 2.60 13.54 29.86
C CYS A 184 2.87 12.91 28.49
N VAL A 185 3.96 13.34 27.85
CA VAL A 185 4.46 12.83 26.57
C VAL A 185 5.89 12.32 26.78
N LEU A 186 6.33 11.27 26.13
CA LEU A 186 7.73 10.83 26.24
C LEU A 186 8.71 11.85 25.64
N ASP A 187 9.84 12.06 26.32
CA ASP A 187 10.91 12.97 25.87
C ASP A 187 11.67 12.36 24.68
N ASP A 188 11.87 13.14 23.61
CA ASP A 188 12.55 12.73 22.37
C ASP A 188 13.99 12.22 22.60
N ALA A 189 14.64 12.58 23.71
CA ALA A 189 15.94 12.04 24.10
C ALA A 189 15.91 10.51 24.37
N ALA A 190 14.75 9.95 24.75
CA ALA A 190 14.54 8.51 24.88
C ALA A 190 14.38 7.81 23.52
N ALA A 191 14.09 8.53 22.43
CA ALA A 191 14.01 7.96 21.09
C ALA A 191 15.38 7.46 20.60
N ASN A 192 16.48 8.12 21.00
CA ASN A 192 17.85 7.67 20.70
C ASN A 192 18.16 6.27 21.27
N CYS A 193 17.50 5.87 22.37
CA CYS A 193 17.66 4.52 22.90
C CYS A 193 16.94 3.47 22.06
N LEU A 194 15.72 3.76 21.59
CA LEU A 194 14.96 2.84 20.76
C LEU A 194 15.73 2.49 19.48
N TYR A 195 16.30 3.50 18.80
CA TYR A 195 17.02 3.32 17.53
C TYR A 195 18.31 2.49 17.65
N GLY A 196 18.88 2.36 18.85
CA GLY A 196 20.01 1.48 19.14
C GLY A 196 19.61 0.05 19.50
N THR A 197 18.33 -0.22 19.74
CA THR A 197 17.85 -1.55 20.16
C THR A 197 17.65 -2.50 18.97
N PRO A 198 17.79 -3.82 19.20
CA PRO A 198 17.44 -4.82 18.19
C PRO A 198 15.95 -4.80 17.83
N ILE A 199 15.07 -4.37 18.74
CA ILE A 199 13.62 -4.27 18.53
C ILE A 199 13.31 -3.35 17.35
N PHE A 200 13.92 -2.15 17.33
CA PHE A 200 13.75 -1.19 16.25
C PHE A 200 14.22 -1.76 14.91
N TRP A 201 15.44 -2.29 14.84
CA TRP A 201 15.98 -2.81 13.58
C TRP A 201 15.25 -4.07 13.09
N SER A 202 14.80 -4.94 13.99
CA SER A 202 13.92 -6.05 13.66
C SER A 202 12.61 -5.56 13.06
N PHE A 203 11.97 -4.55 13.67
CA PHE A 203 10.77 -3.93 13.09
C PHE A 203 11.04 -3.38 11.69
N VAL A 204 12.06 -2.54 11.52
CA VAL A 204 12.38 -1.91 10.22
C VAL A 204 12.69 -2.95 9.15
N ILE A 205 13.49 -3.97 9.46
CA ILE A 205 13.87 -5.01 8.48
C ILE A 205 12.66 -5.87 8.10
N LEU A 206 11.89 -6.34 9.07
CA LEU A 206 10.72 -7.20 8.81
C LEU A 206 9.64 -6.43 8.04
N MET A 207 9.34 -5.19 8.45
CA MET A 207 8.47 -4.27 7.71
C MET A 207 8.96 -4.09 6.27
N SER A 208 10.23 -3.74 6.09
CA SER A 208 10.77 -3.42 4.76
C SER A 208 10.73 -4.63 3.83
N LEU A 209 11.15 -5.81 4.31
CA LEU A 209 11.12 -7.04 3.52
C LEU A 209 9.69 -7.49 3.21
N GLY A 210 8.77 -7.37 4.17
CA GLY A 210 7.35 -7.66 3.95
C GLY A 210 6.72 -6.73 2.91
N THR A 211 6.99 -5.43 2.98
CA THR A 211 6.45 -4.45 2.01
C THR A 211 7.07 -4.58 0.63
N ILE A 212 8.38 -4.85 0.52
CA ILE A 212 9.02 -5.14 -0.76
C ILE A 212 8.42 -6.42 -1.35
N GLY A 213 8.31 -7.48 -0.54
CA GLY A 213 7.70 -8.75 -0.95
C GLY A 213 6.27 -8.56 -1.47
N PHE A 214 5.45 -7.80 -0.74
CA PHE A 214 4.09 -7.46 -1.15
C PHE A 214 4.03 -6.76 -2.51
N ASN A 215 4.79 -5.68 -2.66
CA ASN A 215 4.78 -4.88 -3.89
C ASN A 215 5.25 -5.69 -5.11
N VAL A 216 6.27 -6.54 -4.93
CA VAL A 216 6.77 -7.42 -5.98
C VAL A 216 5.76 -8.53 -6.29
N ALA A 217 5.19 -9.18 -5.26
CA ALA A 217 4.17 -10.23 -5.42
C ALA A 217 2.90 -9.70 -6.09
N ASN A 218 2.47 -8.47 -5.80
CA ASN A 218 1.33 -7.84 -6.43
C ASN A 218 1.56 -7.70 -7.95
N SER A 219 2.71 -7.14 -8.36
CA SER A 219 3.04 -6.98 -9.80
C SER A 219 3.16 -8.32 -10.56
N ILE A 220 3.69 -9.36 -9.92
CA ILE A 220 3.80 -10.70 -10.52
C ILE A 220 2.42 -11.38 -10.56
N SER A 221 1.58 -11.17 -9.55
CA SER A 221 0.18 -11.67 -9.54
C SER A 221 -0.59 -11.09 -10.73
N ASP A 222 -0.36 -9.82 -11.06
CA ASP A 222 -0.97 -9.17 -12.21
C ASP A 222 -0.50 -9.78 -13.53
N ALA A 223 0.81 -9.97 -13.70
CA ALA A 223 1.37 -10.64 -14.87
C ALA A 223 0.78 -12.06 -15.05
N ILE A 224 0.75 -12.84 -13.97
CA ILE A 224 0.16 -14.19 -13.94
C ILE A 224 -1.33 -14.15 -14.31
N CYS A 225 -2.06 -13.13 -13.86
CA CYS A 225 -3.47 -12.97 -14.20
C CYS A 225 -3.69 -12.85 -15.71
N PHE A 226 -2.88 -12.03 -16.40
CA PHE A 226 -2.96 -11.92 -17.86
C PHE A 226 -2.64 -13.24 -18.55
N ASP A 227 -1.61 -13.95 -18.09
CA ASP A 227 -1.26 -15.24 -18.68
C ASP A 227 -2.40 -16.26 -18.54
N VAL A 228 -3.06 -16.30 -17.38
CA VAL A 228 -4.18 -17.21 -17.11
C VAL A 228 -5.43 -16.83 -17.93
N LEU A 229 -5.66 -15.53 -18.13
CA LEU A 229 -6.72 -15.01 -19.01
C LEU A 229 -6.46 -15.42 -20.46
N GLY A 230 -5.22 -15.30 -20.92
CA GLY A 230 -4.78 -15.58 -22.29
C GLY A 230 -5.06 -14.42 -23.26
N ASP A 231 -4.56 -14.59 -24.49
CA ASP A 231 -4.60 -13.55 -25.52
C ASP A 231 -6.04 -13.13 -25.87
N GLY A 232 -6.25 -11.82 -26.03
CA GLY A 232 -7.56 -11.24 -26.35
C GLY A 232 -8.55 -11.12 -25.17
N ALA A 233 -8.23 -11.67 -23.99
CA ALA A 233 -9.05 -11.59 -22.79
C ALA A 233 -8.53 -10.58 -21.73
N GLU A 234 -7.54 -9.75 -22.07
CA GLU A 234 -6.86 -8.79 -21.18
C GLU A 234 -7.82 -7.83 -20.48
N MET A 235 -8.86 -7.39 -21.20
CA MET A 235 -9.92 -6.52 -20.68
C MET A 235 -10.76 -7.18 -19.57
N GLY A 236 -10.59 -8.49 -19.33
CA GLY A 236 -11.18 -9.22 -18.21
C GLY A 236 -10.40 -9.10 -16.89
N TYR A 237 -9.25 -8.42 -16.88
CA TYR A 237 -8.37 -8.27 -15.71
C TYR A 237 -9.09 -7.67 -14.49
N GLY A 238 -9.83 -6.57 -14.67
CA GLY A 238 -10.53 -5.91 -13.56
C GLY A 238 -11.53 -6.82 -12.83
N MET A 239 -12.19 -7.72 -13.56
CA MET A 239 -13.11 -8.72 -13.00
C MET A 239 -12.41 -9.81 -12.17
N GLN A 240 -11.09 -9.94 -12.27
CA GLN A 240 -10.28 -10.81 -11.41
C GLN A 240 -9.73 -10.02 -10.23
N ARG A 241 -9.13 -8.85 -10.50
CA ARG A 241 -8.49 -8.00 -9.49
C ARG A 241 -9.46 -7.46 -8.44
N VAL A 242 -10.75 -7.32 -8.79
CA VAL A 242 -11.81 -6.90 -7.86
C VAL A 242 -11.89 -7.77 -6.61
N TRP A 243 -11.60 -9.08 -6.73
CA TRP A 243 -11.63 -9.97 -5.57
C TRP A 243 -10.56 -9.61 -4.54
N GLY A 244 -9.46 -8.99 -4.97
CA GLY A 244 -8.44 -8.48 -4.06
C GLY A 244 -8.90 -7.30 -3.22
N THR A 245 -9.61 -6.33 -3.80
CA THR A 245 -10.13 -5.20 -3.00
C THR A 245 -11.24 -5.65 -2.04
N ILE A 246 -12.08 -6.60 -2.44
CA ILE A 246 -13.08 -7.20 -1.55
C ILE A 246 -12.40 -7.91 -0.38
N GLY A 247 -11.37 -8.73 -0.67
CA GLY A 247 -10.60 -9.43 0.35
C GLY A 247 -9.95 -8.46 1.34
N PHE A 248 -9.31 -7.42 0.82
CA PHE A 248 -8.67 -6.37 1.60
C PHE A 248 -9.66 -5.63 2.52
N GLY A 249 -10.77 -5.12 1.97
CA GLY A 249 -11.75 -4.35 2.72
C GLY A 249 -12.44 -5.18 3.81
N VAL A 250 -12.81 -6.43 3.49
CA VAL A 250 -13.42 -7.35 4.46
C VAL A 250 -12.46 -7.68 5.60
N SER A 251 -11.21 -8.03 5.30
CA SER A 251 -10.25 -8.40 6.34
C SER A 251 -9.80 -7.22 7.18
N ALA A 252 -9.64 -6.03 6.59
CA ALA A 252 -9.33 -4.81 7.32
C ALA A 252 -10.44 -4.45 8.33
N LEU A 253 -11.71 -4.54 7.92
CA LEU A 253 -12.87 -4.33 8.81
C LEU A 253 -12.94 -5.36 9.94
N VAL A 254 -12.83 -6.65 9.60
CA VAL A 254 -12.88 -7.74 10.59
C VAL A 254 -11.73 -7.62 11.57
N SER A 255 -10.53 -7.32 11.09
CA SER A 255 -9.35 -7.14 11.95
C SER A 255 -9.47 -5.91 12.85
N GLY A 256 -9.91 -4.77 12.33
CA GLY A 256 -10.10 -3.56 13.13
C GLY A 256 -11.05 -3.80 14.30
N TYR A 257 -12.24 -4.37 14.01
CA TYR A 257 -13.20 -4.74 15.04
C TYR A 257 -12.67 -5.78 16.03
N ALA A 258 -11.94 -6.79 15.54
CA ALA A 258 -11.37 -7.81 16.41
C ALA A 258 -10.30 -7.25 17.36
N VAL A 259 -9.41 -6.38 16.87
CA VAL A 259 -8.38 -5.70 17.67
C VAL A 259 -9.02 -4.82 18.75
N ASP A 260 -10.06 -4.05 18.40
CA ASP A 260 -10.75 -3.20 19.38
C ASP A 260 -11.47 -4.00 20.47
N LYS A 261 -12.13 -5.10 20.09
CA LYS A 261 -12.81 -5.97 21.06
C LYS A 261 -11.82 -6.72 21.97
N TRP A 262 -10.69 -7.15 21.43
CA TRP A 262 -9.67 -7.86 22.21
C TRP A 262 -8.92 -6.92 23.16
N SER A 263 -8.82 -5.64 22.79
CA SER A 263 -8.09 -4.61 23.54
C SER A 263 -9.01 -3.69 24.35
N SER A 264 -10.25 -4.11 24.66
CA SER A 264 -11.24 -3.21 25.29
C SER A 264 -10.84 -2.72 26.68
N ASP A 265 -9.99 -3.49 27.39
CA ASP A 265 -9.55 -3.18 28.75
C ASP A 265 -8.10 -2.69 28.84
N SER A 266 -7.38 -2.59 27.71
CA SER A 266 -5.94 -2.30 27.69
C SER A 266 -5.62 -1.01 26.92
N VAL A 267 -4.76 -0.19 27.52
CA VAL A 267 -4.26 1.05 26.92
C VAL A 267 -3.33 0.75 25.72
N ILE A 268 -2.65 -0.40 25.75
CA ILE A 268 -1.87 -0.94 24.62
C ILE A 268 -2.79 -1.83 23.80
N LYS A 269 -2.89 -1.57 22.49
CA LYS A 269 -3.71 -2.39 21.59
C LYS A 269 -3.00 -3.71 21.29
N ASP A 270 -3.73 -4.81 21.46
CA ASP A 270 -3.28 -6.15 21.11
C ASP A 270 -3.61 -6.46 19.65
N TYR A 271 -2.57 -6.53 18.81
CA TYR A 271 -2.67 -6.84 17.39
C TYR A 271 -2.69 -8.34 17.09
N THR A 272 -2.67 -9.22 18.10
CA THR A 272 -2.75 -10.68 17.93
C THR A 272 -3.86 -11.13 16.96
N PRO A 273 -5.09 -10.57 17.02
CA PRO A 273 -6.15 -10.94 16.06
C PRO A 273 -5.79 -10.67 14.60
N ALA A 274 -5.08 -9.57 14.32
CA ALA A 274 -4.62 -9.22 12.98
C ALA A 274 -3.64 -10.27 12.44
N PHE A 275 -2.67 -10.69 13.26
CA PHE A 275 -1.68 -11.71 12.89
C PHE A 275 -2.31 -13.09 12.67
N ILE A 276 -3.34 -13.46 13.45
CA ILE A 276 -4.11 -14.69 13.24
C ILE A 276 -4.80 -14.64 11.87
N ILE A 277 -5.42 -13.52 11.51
CA ILE A 277 -6.09 -13.34 10.21
C ILE A 277 -5.08 -13.49 9.06
N ILE A 278 -3.89 -12.90 9.16
CA ILE A 278 -2.80 -13.06 8.19
C ILE A 278 -2.42 -14.53 8.04
N LEU A 279 -2.19 -15.23 9.14
CA LEU A 279 -1.78 -16.63 9.11
C LEU A 279 -2.85 -17.50 8.41
N LEU A 280 -4.12 -17.28 8.74
CA LEU A 280 -5.24 -18.03 8.16
C LEU A 280 -5.38 -17.75 6.66
N PHE A 281 -5.50 -16.49 6.26
CA PHE A 281 -5.67 -16.14 4.85
C PHE A 281 -4.41 -16.41 4.02
N GLY A 282 -3.21 -16.22 4.58
CA GLY A 282 -1.96 -16.60 3.94
C GLY A 282 -1.84 -18.11 3.70
N ALA A 283 -2.32 -18.95 4.62
CA ALA A 283 -2.37 -20.40 4.42
C ALA A 283 -3.38 -20.80 3.33
N PHE A 284 -4.55 -20.15 3.28
CA PHE A 284 -5.51 -20.35 2.20
C PHE A 284 -4.96 -19.89 0.84
N ASP A 285 -4.24 -18.78 0.81
CA ASP A 285 -3.60 -18.26 -0.40
C ASP A 285 -2.52 -19.21 -0.93
N PHE A 286 -1.66 -19.73 -0.03
CA PHE A 286 -0.69 -20.77 -0.35
C PHE A 286 -1.36 -21.98 -1.00
N TYR A 287 -2.45 -22.48 -0.40
CA TYR A 287 -3.22 -23.57 -0.97
C TYR A 287 -3.79 -23.22 -2.35
N CYS A 288 -4.35 -22.02 -2.54
CA CYS A 288 -4.85 -21.56 -3.85
C CYS A 288 -3.74 -21.53 -4.91
N CYS A 289 -2.54 -21.04 -4.55
CA CYS A 289 -1.38 -21.03 -5.43
C CYS A 289 -0.94 -22.44 -5.85
N THR A 290 -1.09 -23.45 -4.98
CA THR A 290 -0.79 -24.85 -5.36
C THR A 290 -1.76 -25.40 -6.40
N ILE A 291 -3.02 -24.93 -6.41
CA ILE A 291 -4.05 -25.33 -7.38
C ILE A 291 -3.91 -24.56 -8.69
N LEU A 292 -3.40 -23.32 -8.64
CA LEU A 292 -3.25 -22.45 -9.80
C LEU A 292 -2.39 -23.13 -10.88
N LYS A 293 -2.94 -23.20 -12.10
CA LYS A 293 -2.24 -23.74 -13.27
C LYS A 293 -1.75 -22.59 -14.11
N LEU A 294 -0.43 -22.47 -14.20
CA LEU A 294 0.23 -21.46 -15.03
C LEU A 294 0.46 -22.02 -16.44
N PRO A 295 0.12 -21.28 -17.49
CA PRO A 295 0.45 -21.66 -18.85
C PRO A 295 1.98 -21.61 -19.05
N ARG A 296 2.48 -22.42 -19.98
CA ARG A 296 3.86 -22.32 -20.45
C ARG A 296 3.95 -21.21 -21.49
N LEU A 297 4.77 -20.21 -21.23
CA LEU A 297 5.00 -19.09 -22.14
C LEU A 297 6.24 -19.37 -23.01
N PRO A 298 6.27 -18.88 -24.26
CA PRO A 298 7.47 -18.89 -25.07
C PRO A 298 8.57 -18.07 -24.39
N ARG A 299 9.80 -18.57 -24.42
CA ARG A 299 10.95 -17.89 -23.80
C ARG A 299 11.46 -16.81 -24.75
N SER A 300 11.60 -15.57 -24.28
CA SER A 300 12.40 -14.57 -24.99
C SER A 300 13.89 -14.93 -24.85
N GLU A 301 14.61 -14.96 -25.97
CA GLU A 301 16.06 -15.21 -25.98
C GLU A 301 16.84 -14.05 -25.34
N ASN A 302 16.31 -12.81 -25.39
CA ASN A 302 17.00 -11.61 -24.91
C ASN A 302 16.02 -10.56 -24.35
N ILE A 303 15.53 -10.78 -23.13
CA ILE A 303 14.57 -9.89 -22.42
C ILE A 303 15.01 -8.42 -22.47
N PHE A 304 16.28 -8.12 -22.15
CA PHE A 304 16.80 -6.75 -22.14
C PHE A 304 16.78 -6.08 -23.52
N LYS A 305 17.03 -6.84 -24.60
CA LYS A 305 17.05 -6.30 -25.96
C LYS A 305 15.64 -6.01 -26.46
N ASP A 306 14.70 -6.89 -26.14
CA ASP A 306 13.30 -6.75 -26.55
C ASP A 306 12.62 -5.59 -25.80
N LEU A 307 12.82 -5.50 -24.48
CA LEU A 307 12.35 -4.36 -23.70
C LEU A 307 13.09 -3.07 -24.06
N GLY A 308 14.39 -3.14 -24.33
CA GLY A 308 15.17 -1.98 -24.80
C GLY A 308 14.69 -1.43 -26.14
N LYS A 309 14.15 -2.28 -27.05
CA LYS A 309 13.47 -1.82 -28.26
C LYS A 309 12.09 -1.24 -27.94
N LEU A 310 11.33 -1.90 -27.06
CA LEU A 310 10.00 -1.46 -26.65
C LEU A 310 10.05 -0.04 -26.05
N MET A 311 11.01 0.21 -25.16
CA MET A 311 11.21 1.50 -24.51
C MET A 311 11.60 2.64 -25.46
N LYS A 312 12.05 2.33 -26.69
CA LYS A 312 12.31 3.32 -27.74
C LYS A 312 11.06 3.77 -28.47
N TYR A 313 9.97 2.99 -28.41
CA TYR A 313 8.71 3.43 -29.01
C TYR A 313 8.16 4.60 -28.23
N ARG A 314 7.97 5.71 -28.93
CA ARG A 314 7.58 6.98 -28.32
C ARG A 314 6.27 6.92 -27.54
N HIS A 315 5.29 6.12 -27.99
CA HIS A 315 4.03 5.93 -27.26
C HIS A 315 4.22 5.24 -25.90
N VAL A 316 5.11 4.24 -25.82
CA VAL A 316 5.45 3.55 -24.57
C VAL A 316 6.19 4.47 -23.60
N SER A 317 7.22 5.19 -24.07
CA SER A 317 7.99 6.09 -23.19
C SER A 317 7.11 7.21 -22.63
N VAL A 318 6.25 7.81 -23.47
CA VAL A 318 5.30 8.84 -23.02
C VAL A 318 4.35 8.26 -21.98
N PHE A 319 3.77 7.09 -22.23
CA PHE A 319 2.86 6.46 -21.27
C PHE A 319 3.52 6.23 -19.91
N ILE A 320 4.75 5.70 -19.88
CA ILE A 320 5.49 5.47 -18.63
C ILE A 320 5.78 6.77 -17.87
N VAL A 321 6.09 7.86 -18.57
CA VAL A 321 6.26 9.18 -17.92
C VAL A 321 4.96 9.63 -17.25
N PHE A 322 3.82 9.40 -17.89
CA PHE A 322 2.52 9.70 -17.29
C PHE A 322 2.14 8.72 -16.17
N CYS A 323 2.58 7.45 -16.20
CA CYS A 323 2.47 6.56 -15.04
C CYS A 323 3.22 7.14 -13.83
N VAL A 324 4.46 7.61 -14.01
CA VAL A 324 5.22 8.26 -12.92
C VAL A 324 4.44 9.45 -12.35
N LEU A 325 3.85 10.29 -13.21
CA LEU A 325 3.05 11.43 -12.77
C LEU A 325 1.77 10.99 -12.03
N ALA A 326 1.14 9.89 -12.44
CA ALA A 326 0.02 9.31 -11.72
C ALA A 326 0.44 8.85 -10.32
N GLY A 327 1.54 8.10 -10.21
CA GLY A 327 2.11 7.68 -8.91
C GLY A 327 2.52 8.84 -8.00
N ILE A 328 3.03 9.95 -8.54
CA ILE A 328 3.30 11.18 -7.77
C ILE A 328 2.02 11.72 -7.14
N VAL A 329 0.92 11.76 -7.90
CA VAL A 329 -0.37 12.27 -7.41
C VAL A 329 -1.01 11.29 -6.43
N ASP A 330 -0.95 9.99 -6.72
CA ASP A 330 -1.53 8.93 -5.90
C ASP A 330 -0.84 8.81 -4.53
N SER A 331 0.50 8.84 -4.51
CA SER A 331 1.25 8.80 -3.24
C SER A 331 0.96 9.96 -2.31
N PHE A 332 0.66 11.15 -2.83
CA PHE A 332 0.27 12.27 -2.00
C PHE A 332 -1.02 11.96 -1.22
N ILE A 333 -1.97 11.30 -1.87
CA ILE A 333 -3.21 10.86 -1.22
C ILE A 333 -2.89 9.77 -0.19
N ILE A 334 -2.21 8.71 -0.61
CA ILE A 334 -1.92 7.54 0.25
C ILE A 334 -1.20 7.92 1.55
N TYR A 335 -0.22 8.83 1.49
CA TYR A 335 0.56 9.18 2.67
C TYR A 335 0.00 10.36 3.48
N TYR A 336 -0.73 11.30 2.86
CA TYR A 336 -1.14 12.54 3.54
C TYR A 336 -2.65 12.70 3.76
N LEU A 337 -3.51 11.85 3.18
CA LEU A 337 -4.97 11.95 3.33
C LEU A 337 -5.39 11.86 4.79
N PHE A 338 -5.01 10.80 5.51
CA PHE A 338 -5.38 10.62 6.91
C PHE A 338 -4.73 11.66 7.82
N TRP A 339 -3.51 12.08 7.51
CA TRP A 339 -2.86 13.14 8.27
C TRP A 339 -3.59 14.48 8.12
N TYR A 340 -4.11 14.79 6.92
CA TYR A 340 -4.94 15.98 6.72
C TYR A 340 -6.30 15.85 7.40
N LEU A 341 -6.92 14.66 7.36
CA LEU A 341 -8.17 14.35 8.05
C LEU A 341 -8.05 14.57 9.57
N GLU A 342 -7.00 14.03 10.21
CA GLU A 342 -6.74 14.22 11.65
C GLU A 342 -6.51 15.70 11.99
N ASN A 343 -5.70 16.42 11.22
CA ASN A 343 -5.48 17.84 11.44
C ASN A 343 -6.77 18.66 11.33
N LEU A 344 -7.65 18.32 10.39
CA LEU A 344 -8.95 18.97 10.27
C LEU A 344 -9.85 18.66 11.47
N ALA A 345 -9.89 17.40 11.93
CA ALA A 345 -10.68 16.99 13.09
C ALA A 345 -10.20 17.67 14.39
N GLN A 346 -8.89 17.88 14.55
CA GLN A 346 -8.35 18.67 15.66
C GLN A 346 -8.83 20.12 15.64
N LEU A 347 -8.93 20.72 14.45
CA LEU A 347 -9.41 22.10 14.28
C LEU A 347 -10.92 22.23 14.49
N THR A 348 -11.71 21.21 14.15
CA THR A 348 -13.17 21.23 14.34
C THR A 348 -13.62 20.72 15.72
N GLY A 349 -12.73 20.04 16.45
CA GLY A 349 -13.04 19.42 17.75
C GLY A 349 -13.66 18.02 17.64
N ASP A 350 -13.66 17.39 16.46
CA ASP A 350 -14.30 16.10 16.19
C ASP A 350 -13.34 14.90 16.34
N MET A 351 -12.51 14.89 17.38
CA MET A 351 -11.49 13.83 17.57
C MET A 351 -12.06 12.50 18.08
N ASP A 352 -13.21 12.52 18.75
CA ASP A 352 -13.76 11.37 19.48
C ASP A 352 -14.03 10.13 18.61
N ASN A 353 -14.24 10.30 17.30
CA ASN A 353 -14.56 9.22 16.36
C ASN A 353 -13.62 9.16 15.15
N ILE A 354 -12.46 9.80 15.20
CA ILE A 354 -11.60 9.98 14.02
C ILE A 354 -11.08 8.64 13.45
N LYS A 355 -10.69 7.71 14.33
CA LYS A 355 -10.19 6.38 13.93
C LYS A 355 -11.26 5.48 13.34
N PHE A 356 -12.49 5.60 13.85
CA PHE A 356 -13.65 4.93 13.26
C PHE A 356 -13.95 5.49 11.86
N LEU A 357 -13.86 6.82 11.68
CA LEU A 357 -14.04 7.47 10.39
C LEU A 357 -12.98 7.04 9.37
N GLU A 358 -11.70 6.96 9.76
CA GLU A 358 -10.62 6.44 8.91
C GLU A 358 -10.93 5.01 8.42
N GLY A 359 -11.34 4.12 9.33
CA GLY A 359 -11.74 2.75 8.98
C GLY A 359 -12.96 2.69 8.05
N LEU A 360 -13.93 3.57 8.25
CA LEU A 360 -15.12 3.68 7.39
C LEU A 360 -14.77 4.21 5.99
N ILE A 361 -13.83 5.15 5.89
CA ILE A 361 -13.29 5.64 4.61
C ILE A 361 -12.65 4.49 3.83
N ILE A 362 -11.77 3.71 4.47
CA ILE A 362 -11.12 2.54 3.84
C ILE A 362 -12.16 1.51 3.39
N ALA A 363 -13.18 1.27 4.20
CA ALA A 363 -14.26 0.34 3.83
C ALA A 363 -15.07 0.85 2.63
N ALA A 364 -15.41 2.14 2.60
CA ALA A 364 -16.16 2.75 1.52
C ALA A 364 -15.37 2.76 0.20
N GLU A 365 -14.10 3.14 0.25
CA GLU A 365 -13.23 3.23 -0.91
C GLU A 365 -13.01 1.84 -1.53
N THR A 366 -12.73 0.81 -0.71
CA THR A 366 -12.43 -0.55 -1.19
C THR A 366 -13.67 -1.34 -1.58
N LEU A 367 -14.71 -1.39 -0.72
CA LEU A 367 -15.87 -2.26 -0.95
C LEU A 367 -16.89 -1.68 -1.94
N VAL A 368 -16.87 -0.37 -2.18
CA VAL A 368 -17.82 0.28 -3.10
C VAL A 368 -17.08 0.93 -4.26
N GLY A 369 -16.22 1.92 -4.00
CA GLY A 369 -15.56 2.70 -5.05
C GLY A 369 -14.75 1.83 -6.00
N GLU A 370 -13.79 1.08 -5.45
CA GLU A 370 -12.91 0.20 -6.21
C GLU A 370 -13.68 -0.97 -6.85
N VAL A 371 -14.61 -1.60 -6.13
CA VAL A 371 -15.39 -2.73 -6.66
C VAL A 371 -16.14 -2.36 -7.93
N ILE A 372 -16.84 -1.22 -7.91
CA ILE A 372 -17.61 -0.75 -9.06
C ILE A 372 -16.67 -0.51 -10.25
N PHE A 373 -15.57 0.22 -10.04
CA PHE A 373 -14.68 0.60 -11.13
C PHE A 373 -13.81 -0.55 -11.64
N PHE A 374 -13.36 -1.48 -10.81
CA PHE A 374 -12.68 -2.70 -11.28
C PHE A 374 -13.61 -3.58 -12.14
N MET A 375 -14.91 -3.64 -11.82
CA MET A 375 -15.87 -4.38 -12.66
C MET A 375 -16.17 -3.67 -13.99
N LEU A 376 -16.12 -2.33 -14.01
CA LEU A 376 -16.42 -1.52 -15.20
C LEU A 376 -15.18 -1.22 -16.06
N SER A 377 -13.98 -1.29 -15.50
CA SER A 377 -12.73 -0.85 -16.14
C SER A 377 -12.49 -1.48 -17.49
N GLY A 378 -12.72 -2.79 -17.61
CA GLY A 378 -12.60 -3.51 -18.88
C GLY A 378 -13.56 -3.01 -19.98
N LYS A 379 -14.78 -2.58 -19.60
CA LYS A 379 -15.75 -2.00 -20.55
C LYS A 379 -15.35 -0.58 -20.95
N ILE A 380 -14.88 0.20 -19.99
CA ILE A 380 -14.40 1.57 -20.22
C ILE A 380 -13.19 1.53 -21.16
N LEU A 381 -12.19 0.70 -20.89
CA LEU A 381 -11.01 0.56 -21.73
C LEU A 381 -11.33 0.12 -23.16
N LYS A 382 -12.30 -0.79 -23.34
CA LYS A 382 -12.77 -1.16 -24.68
C LYS A 382 -13.47 -0.02 -25.41
N LEU A 383 -14.16 0.86 -24.69
CA LEU A 383 -14.94 1.95 -25.27
C LEU A 383 -14.08 3.14 -25.68
N ILE A 384 -13.17 3.58 -24.79
CA ILE A 384 -12.41 4.82 -24.98
C ILE A 384 -10.91 4.59 -25.21
N GLY A 385 -10.41 3.36 -25.07
CA GLY A 385 -8.99 3.04 -25.26
C GLY A 385 -8.09 3.48 -24.09
N TYR A 386 -6.82 3.06 -24.14
CA TYR A 386 -5.85 3.29 -23.07
C TYR A 386 -5.51 4.77 -22.85
N GLY A 387 -5.30 5.52 -23.94
CA GLY A 387 -4.88 6.92 -23.88
C GLY A 387 -5.94 7.83 -23.25
N HIS A 388 -7.17 7.79 -23.77
CA HIS A 388 -8.26 8.59 -23.21
C HIS A 388 -8.62 8.15 -21.78
N SER A 389 -8.51 6.86 -21.47
CA SER A 389 -8.69 6.36 -20.11
C SER A 389 -7.71 7.00 -19.13
N LEU A 390 -6.42 7.02 -19.45
CA LEU A 390 -5.41 7.64 -18.59
C LEU A 390 -5.64 9.15 -18.40
N THR A 391 -6.03 9.86 -19.46
CA THR A 391 -6.43 11.28 -19.37
C THR A 391 -7.61 11.48 -18.40
N LEU A 392 -8.64 10.63 -18.51
CA LEU A 392 -9.81 10.70 -17.65
C LEU A 392 -9.44 10.45 -16.18
N CYS A 393 -8.51 9.53 -15.91
CA CYS A 393 -7.99 9.30 -14.56
C CYS A 393 -7.34 10.56 -13.98
N PHE A 394 -6.52 11.28 -14.73
CA PHE A 394 -5.92 12.55 -14.25
C PHE A 394 -6.96 13.63 -13.95
N ILE A 395 -7.99 13.74 -14.79
CA ILE A 395 -9.11 14.66 -14.54
C ILE A 395 -9.84 14.24 -13.26
N ALA A 396 -10.07 12.95 -13.06
CA ALA A 396 -10.67 12.43 -11.84
C ALA A 396 -9.80 12.72 -10.60
N TYR A 397 -8.47 12.57 -10.70
CA TYR A 397 -7.54 12.94 -9.61
C TYR A 397 -7.64 14.43 -9.27
N ALA A 398 -7.68 15.30 -10.29
CA ALA A 398 -7.84 16.74 -10.08
C ALA A 398 -9.15 17.06 -9.35
N VAL A 399 -10.26 16.42 -9.74
CA VAL A 399 -11.55 16.58 -9.06
C VAL A 399 -11.49 16.05 -7.63
N ARG A 400 -10.94 14.86 -7.40
CA ARG A 400 -10.84 14.25 -6.05
C ARG A 400 -10.07 15.15 -5.10
N LEU A 401 -8.86 15.54 -5.49
CA LEU A 401 -7.99 16.41 -4.68
C LEU A 401 -8.61 17.79 -4.48
N GLY A 402 -9.26 18.34 -5.51
CA GLY A 402 -10.00 19.60 -5.42
C GLY A 402 -11.15 19.53 -4.42
N LEU A 403 -11.95 18.45 -4.45
CA LEU A 403 -13.03 18.21 -3.50
C LEU A 403 -12.49 18.06 -2.07
N ILE A 404 -11.44 17.26 -1.87
CA ILE A 404 -10.80 17.10 -0.55
C ILE A 404 -10.33 18.45 -0.01
N SER A 405 -9.76 19.31 -0.86
CA SER A 405 -9.20 20.59 -0.43
C SER A 405 -10.22 21.60 0.14
N VAL A 406 -11.50 21.45 -0.20
CA VAL A 406 -12.59 22.34 0.24
C VAL A 406 -13.39 21.76 1.40
N ILE A 407 -13.07 20.55 1.86
CA ILE A 407 -13.76 19.92 2.97
C ILE A 407 -13.53 20.73 4.25
N SER A 408 -14.63 21.10 4.90
CA SER A 408 -14.63 21.79 6.19
C SER A 408 -15.07 20.89 7.35
N ASN A 409 -15.79 19.80 7.07
CA ASN A 409 -16.20 18.82 8.07
C ASN A 409 -15.60 17.44 7.71
N PRO A 410 -14.89 16.77 8.65
CA PRO A 410 -14.22 15.48 8.41
C PRO A 410 -15.10 14.40 7.76
N TRP A 411 -16.41 14.36 8.04
CA TRP A 411 -17.30 13.32 7.51
C TRP A 411 -17.48 13.37 6.00
N TRP A 412 -17.23 14.52 5.35
CA TRP A 412 -17.30 14.61 3.89
C TRP A 412 -16.19 13.85 3.18
N PHE A 413 -15.09 13.50 3.86
CA PHE A 413 -14.05 12.63 3.27
C PHE A 413 -14.67 11.30 2.86
N LEU A 414 -15.54 10.73 3.68
CA LEU A 414 -16.23 9.48 3.37
C LEU A 414 -16.96 9.52 2.02
N ALA A 415 -17.70 10.60 1.76
CA ALA A 415 -18.43 10.74 0.51
C ALA A 415 -17.49 10.89 -0.69
N VAL A 416 -16.45 11.72 -0.57
CA VAL A 416 -15.49 11.91 -1.66
C VAL A 416 -14.75 10.62 -1.98
N GLU A 417 -14.26 9.92 -0.96
CA GLU A 417 -13.49 8.69 -1.10
C GLU A 417 -14.34 7.54 -1.66
N LEU A 418 -15.58 7.41 -1.21
CA LEU A 418 -16.56 6.44 -1.74
C LEU A 418 -16.72 6.55 -3.27
N PHE A 419 -16.85 7.78 -3.79
CA PHE A 419 -17.14 8.01 -5.21
C PHE A 419 -15.88 8.17 -6.08
N MET A 420 -14.80 8.73 -5.54
CA MET A 420 -13.64 9.12 -6.33
C MET A 420 -12.48 8.12 -6.29
N GLN A 421 -12.37 7.26 -5.29
CA GLN A 421 -11.31 6.22 -5.25
C GLN A 421 -11.37 5.30 -6.49
N GLY A 422 -12.58 4.89 -6.91
CA GLY A 422 -12.76 4.03 -8.08
C GLY A 422 -12.23 4.64 -9.39
N PRO A 423 -12.74 5.82 -9.82
CA PRO A 423 -12.27 6.47 -11.04
C PRO A 423 -10.81 6.92 -11.00
N THR A 424 -10.24 7.16 -9.82
CA THR A 424 -8.85 7.60 -9.69
C THR A 424 -7.91 6.41 -9.59
N TYR A 425 -8.06 5.55 -8.58
CA TYR A 425 -7.13 4.47 -8.29
C TYR A 425 -7.46 3.23 -9.14
N ALA A 426 -8.64 2.63 -8.98
CA ALA A 426 -8.99 1.36 -9.64
C ALA A 426 -8.93 1.45 -11.18
N MET A 427 -9.42 2.55 -11.76
CA MET A 427 -9.35 2.78 -13.20
C MET A 427 -7.93 3.07 -13.68
N CYS A 428 -7.15 3.89 -12.97
CA CYS A 428 -5.77 4.20 -13.37
C CYS A 428 -4.89 2.97 -13.26
N TYR A 429 -4.92 2.27 -12.13
CA TYR A 429 -4.21 1.02 -11.91
C TYR A 429 -4.51 0.00 -13.00
N THR A 430 -5.80 -0.22 -13.30
CA THR A 430 -6.20 -1.14 -14.39
C THR A 430 -5.68 -0.68 -15.75
N THR A 431 -5.74 0.63 -16.05
CA THR A 431 -5.24 1.17 -17.34
C THR A 431 -3.75 0.92 -17.50
N ILE A 432 -2.97 1.17 -16.45
CA ILE A 432 -1.51 1.01 -16.42
C ILE A 432 -1.12 -0.45 -16.62
N VAL A 433 -1.75 -1.34 -15.86
CA VAL A 433 -1.44 -2.78 -15.84
C VAL A 433 -1.90 -3.48 -17.12
N VAL A 434 -3.10 -3.15 -17.65
CA VAL A 434 -3.56 -3.71 -18.93
C VAL A 434 -2.73 -3.18 -20.10
N TYR A 435 -2.37 -1.89 -20.11
CA TYR A 435 -1.48 -1.34 -21.13
C TYR A 435 -0.11 -2.02 -21.11
N ALA A 436 0.48 -2.21 -19.94
CA ALA A 436 1.77 -2.89 -19.79
C ALA A 436 1.75 -4.33 -20.34
N SER A 437 0.65 -5.06 -20.14
CA SER A 437 0.44 -6.39 -20.74
C SER A 437 0.35 -6.29 -22.26
N ALA A 438 -0.50 -5.40 -22.77
CA ALA A 438 -0.79 -5.28 -24.20
C ALA A 438 0.43 -4.88 -25.04
N VAL A 439 1.39 -4.14 -24.47
CA VAL A 439 2.63 -3.76 -25.16
C VAL A 439 3.79 -4.73 -24.92
N SER A 440 3.64 -5.70 -24.01
CA SER A 440 4.73 -6.59 -23.63
C SER A 440 5.02 -7.65 -24.72
N PRO A 441 6.30 -7.82 -25.13
CA PRO A 441 6.69 -8.95 -25.95
C PRO A 441 6.39 -10.29 -25.25
N PRO A 442 6.11 -11.35 -26.02
CA PRO A 442 5.81 -12.66 -25.47
C PRO A 442 6.96 -13.17 -24.59
N GLY A 443 6.64 -13.63 -23.39
CA GLY A 443 7.61 -14.09 -22.41
C GLY A 443 8.33 -12.99 -21.62
N THR A 444 7.91 -11.73 -21.72
CA THR A 444 8.46 -10.60 -20.95
C THR A 444 7.42 -9.84 -20.11
N SER A 445 6.22 -10.42 -19.97
CA SER A 445 5.07 -9.79 -19.29
C SER A 445 5.40 -9.45 -17.83
N ALA A 446 5.99 -10.35 -17.05
CA ALA A 446 6.29 -10.08 -15.64
C ALA A 446 7.33 -8.95 -15.48
N THR A 447 8.33 -8.92 -16.36
CA THR A 447 9.34 -7.85 -16.38
C THR A 447 8.72 -6.51 -16.76
N MET A 448 7.87 -6.46 -17.79
CA MET A 448 7.23 -5.21 -18.21
C MET A 448 6.27 -4.68 -17.13
N GLN A 449 5.47 -5.55 -16.51
CA GLN A 449 4.64 -5.19 -15.35
C GLN A 449 5.50 -4.67 -14.20
N GLY A 450 6.65 -5.32 -13.92
CA GLY A 450 7.60 -4.87 -12.90
C GLY A 450 8.21 -3.49 -13.20
N ILE A 451 8.53 -3.19 -14.46
CA ILE A 451 9.03 -1.87 -14.87
C ILE A 451 7.96 -0.80 -14.70
N VAL A 452 6.76 -1.02 -15.25
CA VAL A 452 5.70 -0.01 -15.23
C VAL A 452 5.21 0.24 -13.81
N ALA A 453 4.93 -0.82 -13.03
CA ALA A 453 4.53 -0.70 -11.63
C ALA A 453 5.67 -0.22 -10.72
N GLY A 454 6.94 -0.43 -11.11
CA GLY A 454 8.09 0.16 -10.44
C GLY A 454 8.18 1.66 -10.66
N MET A 455 7.92 2.13 -11.89
CA MET A 455 7.91 3.56 -12.21
C MET A 455 6.73 4.30 -11.58
N ASP A 456 5.55 3.68 -11.53
CA ASP A 456 4.34 4.21 -10.90
C ASP A 456 4.47 4.23 -9.36
N ASP A 457 4.37 3.07 -8.71
CA ASP A 457 4.36 2.99 -7.24
C ASP A 457 5.74 3.22 -6.60
N GLY A 458 6.84 2.97 -7.33
CA GLY A 458 8.19 3.06 -6.77
C GLY A 458 8.77 4.45 -6.92
N PHE A 459 9.10 4.83 -8.15
CA PHE A 459 9.66 6.14 -8.44
C PHE A 459 8.64 7.26 -8.21
N GLY A 460 7.40 7.10 -8.70
CA GLY A 460 6.33 8.06 -8.49
C GLY A 460 6.04 8.32 -7.02
N TYR A 461 5.92 7.27 -6.20
CA TYR A 461 5.66 7.47 -4.77
C TYR A 461 6.81 8.10 -4.01
N ALA A 462 8.06 7.75 -4.34
CA ALA A 462 9.22 8.39 -3.72
C ALA A 462 9.24 9.91 -4.00
N VAL A 463 8.97 10.31 -5.23
CA VAL A 463 8.94 11.73 -5.61
C VAL A 463 7.73 12.44 -5.01
N GLY A 464 6.54 11.84 -5.08
CA GLY A 464 5.32 12.45 -4.58
C GLY A 464 5.26 12.59 -3.07
N SER A 465 5.80 11.61 -2.31
CA SER A 465 5.95 11.73 -0.86
C SER A 465 6.92 12.86 -0.47
N LEU A 466 8.10 12.95 -1.11
CA LEU A 466 9.06 14.03 -0.85
C LEU A 466 8.49 15.42 -1.18
N LEU A 467 7.87 15.58 -2.35
CA LEU A 467 7.23 16.83 -2.76
C LEU A 467 6.05 17.19 -1.85
N GLY A 468 5.23 16.18 -1.53
CA GLY A 468 4.09 16.29 -0.62
C GLY A 468 4.50 16.84 0.74
N SER A 469 5.52 16.25 1.35
CA SER A 469 6.06 16.70 2.65
C SER A 469 6.50 18.16 2.63
N PHE A 470 7.22 18.58 1.58
CA PHE A 470 7.69 19.96 1.44
C PHE A 470 6.51 20.94 1.27
N ILE A 471 5.59 20.66 0.34
CA ILE A 471 4.45 21.53 0.03
C ILE A 471 3.53 21.69 1.25
N LEU A 472 3.27 20.59 1.94
CA LEU A 472 2.38 20.53 3.10
C LEU A 472 2.97 21.27 4.32
N LYS A 473 4.30 21.23 4.51
CA LYS A 473 4.98 22.04 5.54
C LYS A 473 4.89 23.55 5.27
N TRP A 474 4.92 23.97 4.01
CA TRP A 474 4.94 25.39 3.64
C TRP A 474 3.54 26.01 3.51
N LEU A 475 2.59 25.26 2.94
CA LEU A 475 1.27 25.79 2.57
C LEU A 475 0.13 25.26 3.45
N GLY A 476 0.40 24.27 4.31
CA GLY A 476 -0.60 23.54 5.08
C GLY A 476 -1.42 22.56 4.23
N GLY A 477 -2.33 21.82 4.87
CA GLY A 477 -3.10 20.74 4.23
C GLY A 477 -3.97 21.20 3.05
N SER A 478 -4.99 22.05 3.28
CA SER A 478 -5.95 22.45 2.24
C SER A 478 -5.27 23.00 0.97
N ASN A 479 -4.26 23.86 1.12
CA ASN A 479 -3.57 24.44 -0.03
C ASN A 479 -2.66 23.43 -0.74
N ALA A 480 -2.05 22.47 -0.03
CA ALA A 480 -1.30 21.39 -0.65
C ALA A 480 -2.19 20.55 -1.57
N PHE A 481 -3.40 20.18 -1.12
CA PHE A 481 -4.37 19.47 -1.96
C PHE A 481 -4.78 20.27 -3.20
N LYS A 482 -4.93 21.61 -3.11
CA LYS A 482 -5.20 22.46 -4.28
C LYS A 482 -4.04 22.47 -5.28
N VAL A 483 -2.80 22.52 -4.79
CA VAL A 483 -1.61 22.47 -5.64
C VAL A 483 -1.54 21.14 -6.39
N PHE A 484 -1.70 20.02 -5.69
CA PHE A 484 -1.72 18.70 -6.31
C PHE A 484 -2.91 18.51 -7.27
N ALA A 485 -4.08 19.08 -6.97
CA ALA A 485 -5.20 19.12 -7.91
C ALA A 485 -4.85 19.86 -9.21
N GLY A 486 -4.16 21.00 -9.10
CA GLY A 486 -3.64 21.75 -10.24
C GLY A 486 -2.60 20.97 -11.05
N ILE A 487 -1.68 20.27 -10.38
CA ILE A 487 -0.68 19.40 -11.01
C ILE A 487 -1.40 18.27 -11.78
N ALA A 488 -2.36 17.59 -11.16
CA ALA A 488 -3.13 16.52 -11.79
C ALA A 488 -3.89 17.02 -13.04
N LEU A 489 -4.51 18.20 -12.96
CA LEU A 489 -5.21 18.80 -14.09
C LEU A 489 -4.25 19.16 -15.23
N ALA A 490 -3.09 19.74 -14.91
CA ALA A 490 -2.05 20.04 -15.89
C ALA A 490 -1.50 18.76 -16.55
N CYS A 491 -1.34 17.67 -15.79
CA CYS A 491 -0.97 16.35 -16.32
C CYS A 491 -2.06 15.81 -17.26
N GLY A 492 -3.34 15.89 -16.89
CA GLY A 492 -4.45 15.46 -17.74
C GLY A 492 -4.52 16.23 -19.05
N VAL A 493 -4.42 17.57 -18.99
CA VAL A 493 -4.44 18.43 -20.19
C VAL A 493 -3.21 18.17 -21.07
N SER A 494 -2.02 18.10 -20.49
CA SER A 494 -0.80 17.82 -21.27
C SER A 494 -0.82 16.43 -21.89
N HIS A 495 -1.28 15.41 -21.16
CA HIS A 495 -1.45 14.06 -21.71
C HIS A 495 -2.42 14.06 -22.88
N TYR A 496 -3.58 14.71 -22.74
CA TYR A 496 -4.58 14.80 -23.81
C TYR A 496 -4.01 15.47 -25.07
N LEU A 497 -3.33 16.60 -24.91
CA LEU A 497 -2.71 17.31 -26.03
C LEU A 497 -1.63 16.46 -26.72
N ILE A 498 -0.75 15.82 -25.95
CA ILE A 498 0.28 14.94 -26.50
C ILE A 498 -0.36 13.74 -27.21
N TYR A 499 -1.40 13.15 -26.62
CA TYR A 499 -2.06 11.99 -27.19
C TYR A 499 -2.75 12.31 -28.52
N GLU A 500 -3.57 13.35 -28.56
CA GLU A 500 -4.32 13.73 -29.77
C GLU A 500 -3.42 14.27 -30.88
N PHE A 501 -2.48 15.16 -30.56
CA PHE A 501 -1.68 15.82 -31.59
C PHE A 501 -0.45 15.01 -32.03
N TYR A 502 0.12 14.22 -31.12
CA TYR A 502 1.41 13.57 -31.36
C TYR A 502 1.31 12.04 -31.50
N LEU A 503 0.51 11.36 -30.68
CA LEU A 503 0.46 9.89 -30.67
C LEU A 503 -0.59 9.30 -31.61
N LYS A 504 -1.76 9.92 -31.72
CA LYS A 504 -2.86 9.47 -32.61
C LYS A 504 -2.45 9.43 -34.08
N ASN A 505 -1.62 10.38 -34.51
CA ASN A 505 -1.09 10.46 -35.87
C ASN A 505 -0.03 9.38 -36.18
N ILE A 506 0.61 8.80 -35.15
CA ILE A 506 1.60 7.73 -35.29
C ILE A 506 0.93 6.35 -35.18
N ALA A 507 -0.14 6.24 -34.37
CA ALA A 507 -0.93 5.03 -34.20
C ALA A 507 -1.81 4.68 -35.42
N SER A 508 -1.88 5.56 -36.43
CA SER A 508 -2.49 5.27 -37.72
C SER A 508 -1.43 5.22 -38.85
N PRO A 509 -0.68 4.11 -39.00
CA PRO A 509 0.03 3.84 -40.24
C PRO A 509 -0.87 3.03 -41.19
N THR A 510 -1.29 3.69 -42.25
CA THR A 510 -1.37 3.09 -43.59
C THR A 510 -0.16 2.17 -43.80
N SER A 511 -0.40 0.91 -44.17
CA SER A 511 0.51 -0.25 -44.17
C SER A 511 0.56 -1.04 -42.85
N GLN A 512 -0.36 -2.00 -42.74
CA GLN A 512 -0.15 -3.24 -42.00
C GLN A 512 1.28 -3.75 -42.28
N PRO A 513 2.18 -3.87 -41.30
CA PRO A 513 3.06 -5.03 -41.32
C PRO A 513 2.12 -6.24 -41.20
N GLU A 514 2.28 -7.24 -42.06
CA GLU A 514 1.53 -8.50 -41.99
C GLU A 514 1.23 -8.85 -40.53
N GLU A 515 -0.06 -8.93 -40.18
CA GLU A 515 -0.49 -9.75 -39.05
C GLU A 515 0.15 -11.11 -39.30
N ALA A 516 1.27 -11.36 -38.62
CA ALA A 516 1.72 -12.72 -38.39
C ALA A 516 0.61 -13.33 -37.55
N ASP A 517 -0.36 -13.91 -38.24
CA ASP A 517 -1.41 -14.78 -37.73
C ASP A 517 -0.70 -15.87 -36.92
N TYR A 518 -0.50 -15.61 -35.63
CA TYR A 518 0.17 -16.54 -34.72
C TYR A 518 -0.82 -17.65 -34.42
N LYS A 519 -0.89 -18.60 -35.34
CA LYS A 519 -1.64 -19.85 -35.17
C LYS A 519 -1.12 -20.55 -33.93
N SER A 520 -2.03 -20.93 -33.04
CA SER A 520 -1.68 -21.67 -31.83
C SER A 520 -0.86 -22.93 -32.20
N PRO A 521 0.02 -23.46 -31.34
CA PRO A 521 0.77 -24.68 -31.64
C PRO A 521 -0.12 -25.87 -32.03
N MET A 522 -1.38 -25.89 -31.56
CA MET A 522 -2.37 -26.89 -31.96
C MET A 522 -2.91 -26.68 -33.38
N GLU A 523 -3.03 -25.44 -33.85
CA GLU A 523 -3.43 -25.11 -35.22
C GLU A 523 -2.29 -25.29 -36.22
N ALA A 524 -1.04 -25.03 -35.80
CA ALA A 524 0.15 -25.38 -36.58
C ALA A 524 0.24 -26.91 -36.73
N VAL A 525 0.04 -27.68 -35.66
CA VAL A 525 0.01 -29.16 -35.73
C VAL A 525 -1.14 -29.66 -36.61
N LYS A 526 -2.35 -29.07 -36.52
CA LYS A 526 -3.46 -29.42 -37.42
C LYS A 526 -3.17 -29.05 -38.88
N ALA A 527 -2.54 -27.91 -39.14
CA ALA A 527 -2.17 -27.50 -40.49
C ALA A 527 -1.10 -28.43 -41.10
N THR A 528 -0.15 -28.93 -40.31
CA THR A 528 0.84 -29.92 -40.77
C THR A 528 0.21 -31.29 -41.00
N ILE A 529 -0.79 -31.69 -40.20
CA ILE A 529 -1.53 -32.95 -40.39
C ILE A 529 -2.39 -32.88 -41.67
N VAL A 530 -3.05 -31.75 -41.94
CA VAL A 530 -3.84 -31.53 -43.17
C VAL A 530 -2.95 -31.41 -44.40
N ALA A 531 -1.80 -30.73 -44.31
CA ALA A 531 -0.85 -30.63 -45.42
C ALA A 531 -0.17 -31.98 -45.78
N ASN A 532 -0.02 -32.88 -44.81
CA ASN A 532 0.50 -34.23 -45.07
C ASN A 532 -0.57 -35.18 -45.65
N SER A 533 -1.86 -35.01 -45.33
CA SER A 533 -2.93 -35.82 -45.95
C SER A 533 -3.20 -35.43 -47.41
N ASP A 534 -2.94 -34.18 -47.80
CA ASP A 534 -3.11 -33.73 -49.18
C ASP A 534 -1.94 -34.14 -50.09
N ASN A 535 -0.75 -34.36 -49.54
CA ASN A 535 0.42 -34.84 -50.30
C ASN A 535 0.37 -36.36 -50.60
N ASP A 536 -0.31 -37.15 -49.76
CA ASP A 536 -0.48 -38.58 -50.02
C ASP A 536 -1.49 -38.86 -51.17
N HIS A 537 -2.37 -37.90 -51.49
CA HIS A 537 -3.29 -38.02 -52.63
C HIS A 537 -2.69 -37.58 -53.98
N LEU A 538 -1.55 -36.89 -53.99
CA LEU A 538 -0.86 -36.42 -55.21
C LEU A 538 0.28 -37.34 -55.66
N ALA A 539 0.66 -38.35 -54.85
CA ALA A 539 1.69 -39.33 -55.20
C ALA A 539 1.16 -40.51 -56.04
N ASP A 540 -0.15 -40.78 -56.03
CA ASP A 540 -0.76 -41.91 -56.76
C ASP A 540 -1.23 -41.59 -58.19
N GLU A 541 -1.14 -40.34 -58.65
CA GLU A 541 -1.64 -39.92 -59.98
C GLU A 541 -0.55 -39.68 -61.05
N LYS A 542 0.68 -40.20 -60.83
CA LYS A 542 1.80 -40.11 -61.79
C LYS A 542 2.47 -41.45 -62.16
N VAL A 543 1.74 -42.56 -62.06
CA VAL A 543 2.13 -43.83 -62.68
C VAL A 543 0.90 -44.52 -63.29
N SER A 544 0.51 -44.10 -64.49
CA SER A 544 -0.26 -44.92 -65.45
C SER A 544 -0.07 -44.40 -66.87
#